data_AF-W7Q1F7-F1
#
_entry.id   AF-W7Q1F7-F1
#
_cell.length_a   1.000
_cell.length_b   1.000
_cell.length_c   1.000
_cell.angle_alpha   90.00
_cell.angle_beta   90.00
_cell.angle_gamma   90.00
#
_symmetry.space_group_name_H-M   'P 1'
#
loop_
_entity.id
_entity.type
_entity.pdbx_description
1 polymer ?
#
loop_
_entity_poly.entity_id
_entity_poly.type
_entity_poly.pdbx_seq_one_letter_code
_entity_poly.pdbx_strand_id
1 'polypeptide(L)' 'MPTSFQPGQRVTIPREHLRYIRQELQPGVEFAGTDLNDIAENTGDEIRYARYRLRIEDVGEIACECTVLGLIND' A
#
# COMPACT_ATOMS: atom_id res chain seq x y z
N MET A 1 5.46 12.49 13.70
CA MET A 1 4.63 13.11 12.63
C MET A 1 4.14 11.96 11.76
N PRO A 2 2.84 11.84 11.42
CA PRO A 2 2.42 10.79 10.52
C PRO A 2 3.05 11.05 9.14
N THR A 3 3.88 10.14 8.67
CA THR A 3 4.62 10.28 7.41
C THR A 3 3.69 9.95 6.25
N SER A 4 2.80 10.87 5.85
CA SER A 4 1.94 10.61 4.71
C SER A 4 2.75 10.42 3.43
N PHE A 5 2.46 9.35 2.68
CA PHE A 5 3.11 9.10 1.40
C PHE A 5 2.63 10.10 0.35
N GLN A 6 3.54 10.56 -0.52
CA GLN A 6 3.20 11.51 -1.57
C GLN A 6 2.77 10.80 -2.86
N PRO A 7 1.82 11.35 -3.65
CA PRO A 7 1.57 10.88 -5.01
C PRO A 7 2.85 10.86 -5.85
N GLY A 8 3.08 9.78 -6.59
CA GLY A 8 4.30 9.51 -7.34
C GLY A 8 5.40 8.83 -6.54
N GLN A 9 5.29 8.71 -5.21
CA GLN A 9 6.26 8.02 -4.38
C GLN A 9 6.22 6.51 -4.66
N ARG A 10 7.41 5.90 -4.78
CA ARG A 10 7.56 4.45 -4.84
C ARG A 10 7.64 3.87 -3.43
N VAL A 11 6.94 2.77 -3.23
CA VAL A 11 6.87 2.02 -1.97
C VAL A 11 7.03 0.54 -2.25
N THR A 12 7.71 -0.17 -1.37
CA THR A 12 7.85 -1.62 -1.43
C THR A 12 6.88 -2.24 -0.44
N ILE A 13 6.03 -3.14 -0.91
CA ILE A 13 4.99 -3.77 -0.08
C ILE A 13 5.22 -5.28 -0.08
N PRO A 14 5.43 -5.93 1.08
CA PRO A 14 5.61 -7.37 1.12
C PRO A 14 4.33 -8.08 0.62
N ARG A 15 4.51 -9.16 -0.15
CA ARG A 15 3.39 -9.86 -0.80
C ARG A 15 2.36 -10.40 0.17
N GLU A 16 2.78 -10.77 1.38
CA GLU A 16 1.89 -11.26 2.43
C GLU A 16 0.84 -10.22 2.84
N HIS A 17 1.16 -8.93 2.75
CA HIS A 17 0.20 -7.85 2.99
C HIS A 17 -0.77 -7.71 1.83
N LEU A 18 -0.38 -8.06 0.60
CA LEU A 18 -1.23 -7.97 -0.59
C LEU A 18 -2.17 -9.17 -0.75
N ARG A 19 -2.19 -10.12 0.19
CA ARG A 19 -3.05 -11.32 0.14
C ARG A 19 -4.55 -11.04 0.05
N TYR A 20 -5.00 -9.84 0.45
CA TYR A 20 -6.41 -9.44 0.36
C TYR A 20 -6.81 -9.04 -1.06
N ILE A 21 -5.85 -8.76 -1.94
CA ILE A 21 -6.11 -8.46 -3.34
C ILE A 21 -6.56 -9.78 -3.99
N ARG A 22 -7.87 -9.89 -4.24
CA ARG A 22 -8.47 -11.07 -4.88
C ARG A 22 -8.11 -11.20 -6.37
N GLN A 23 -7.38 -10.23 -6.90
CA GLN A 23 -6.87 -10.21 -8.28
C GLN A 23 -5.44 -10.78 -8.30
N GLU A 24 -5.03 -11.30 -9.45
CA GLU A 24 -3.64 -11.71 -9.66
C GLU A 24 -2.70 -10.51 -9.48
N LEU A 25 -1.62 -10.69 -8.72
CA LEU A 25 -0.61 -9.66 -8.54
C LEU A 25 0.20 -9.55 -9.83
N GLN A 26 -0.07 -8.51 -10.62
CA GLN A 26 0.61 -8.21 -11.86
C GLN A 26 0.87 -6.70 -11.98
N PRO A 27 1.92 -6.28 -12.70
CA PRO A 27 2.15 -4.87 -13.01
C PRO A 27 0.91 -4.21 -13.63
N GLY A 28 0.64 -2.97 -13.22
CA GLY A 28 -0.51 -2.18 -13.64
C GLY A 28 -1.77 -2.36 -12.79
N VAL A 29 -1.83 -3.36 -11.90
CA VAL A 29 -2.98 -3.51 -10.98
C VAL A 29 -3.02 -2.35 -10.00
N GLU A 30 -4.17 -1.69 -9.94
CA GLU A 30 -4.47 -0.67 -8.96
C GLU A 30 -5.27 -1.24 -7.78
N PHE A 31 -4.91 -0.84 -6.57
CA PHE A 31 -5.63 -1.24 -5.37
C PHE A 31 -5.60 -0.14 -4.31
N ALA A 32 -6.53 -0.20 -3.37
CA ALA A 32 -6.53 0.65 -2.19
C ALA A 32 -5.65 -0.01 -1.11
N GLY A 33 -4.50 0.58 -0.82
CA GLY A 33 -3.70 0.23 0.35
C GLY A 33 -4.20 1.04 1.55
N THR A 34 -4.36 0.37 2.68
CA THR A 34 -4.66 1.06 3.94
C THR A 34 -3.43 0.97 4.82
N ASP A 35 -2.90 2.14 5.20
CA ASP A 35 -1.78 2.33 6.10
C ASP A 35 -0.51 1.49 5.82
N LEU A 36 0.36 2.03 4.97
CA LEU A 36 1.66 1.42 4.64
C LEU A 36 2.74 1.65 5.69
N ASN A 37 2.53 2.57 6.66
CA ASN A 37 3.53 2.88 7.69
C ASN A 37 3.36 2.04 8.95
N ASP A 38 2.19 1.45 9.17
CA ASP A 38 1.81 0.85 10.46
C ASP A 38 1.71 -0.68 10.42
N ILE A 39 2.39 -1.30 9.45
CA ILE A 39 2.45 -2.76 9.32
C ILE A 39 3.29 -3.38 10.45
N ALA A 40 4.23 -2.63 11.03
CA ALA A 40 5.16 -3.12 12.04
C ALA A 40 4.78 -2.80 13.51
N GLU A 41 3.99 -1.75 13.79
CA GLU A 41 3.84 -1.20 15.14
C GLU A 41 2.39 -0.92 15.62
N ASN A 42 1.34 -1.35 14.90
CA ASN A 42 -0.02 -0.98 15.28
C ASN A 42 -0.65 -1.91 16.35
N THR A 43 -0.88 -1.37 17.56
CA THR A 43 -1.52 -2.01 18.72
C THR A 43 -3.06 -1.88 18.77
N GLY A 44 -3.69 -1.26 17.77
CA GLY A 44 -5.13 -1.37 17.54
C GLY A 44 -6.05 -0.32 18.17
N ASP A 45 -5.54 0.73 18.83
CA ASP A 45 -6.39 1.68 19.57
C ASP A 45 -6.75 2.99 18.83
N GLU A 46 -6.03 3.41 17.78
CA GLU A 46 -6.41 4.60 16.99
C GLU A 46 -5.91 4.51 15.55
N ILE A 47 -6.58 3.70 14.72
CA ILE A 47 -6.17 3.55 13.31
C ILE A 47 -6.66 4.78 12.51
N ARG A 48 -5.76 5.74 12.28
CA ARG A 48 -5.98 6.80 11.29
C ARG A 48 -5.73 6.23 9.89
N TYR A 49 -6.75 5.59 9.33
CA TYR A 49 -6.70 4.97 8.01
C TYR A 49 -6.42 5.99 6.90
N ALA A 50 -5.15 6.29 6.62
CA ALA A 50 -4.80 6.89 5.35
C ALA A 50 -4.97 5.80 4.28
N ARG A 51 -6.04 5.92 3.49
CA ARG A 51 -6.27 5.08 2.32
C ARG A 51 -5.50 5.67 1.15
N TYR A 52 -4.59 4.90 0.58
CA TYR A 52 -3.85 5.30 -0.62
C TYR A 52 -4.31 4.46 -1.79
N ARG A 53 -4.46 5.09 -2.95
CA ARG A 53 -4.54 4.38 -4.20
C ARG A 53 -3.11 4.05 -4.64
N LEU A 54 -2.83 2.78 -4.88
CA LEU A 54 -1.53 2.26 -5.26
C LEU A 54 -1.64 1.56 -6.61
N ARG A 55 -0.53 1.50 -7.35
CA ARG A 55 -0.39 0.71 -8.57
C ARG A 55 0.86 -0.15 -8.48
N ILE A 56 0.75 -1.43 -8.79
CA ILE A 56 1.89 -2.33 -8.88
C ILE A 56 2.73 -1.95 -10.10
N GLU A 57 4.02 -1.71 -9.93
CA GLU A 57 4.98 -1.49 -11.02
C GLU A 57 5.76 -2.78 -11.32
N ASP A 58 6.14 -3.51 -10.27
CA ASP A 58 6.87 -4.77 -10.39
C ASP A 58 6.45 -5.76 -9.30
N VAL A 59 6.53 -7.05 -9.64
CA VAL A 59 6.10 -8.16 -8.78
C VAL A 59 7.30 -9.06 -8.50
N GLY A 60 7.98 -8.80 -7.38
CA GLY A 60 9.05 -9.65 -6.88
C GLY A 60 8.51 -10.91 -6.19
N GLU A 61 9.42 -11.81 -5.82
CA GLU A 61 9.10 -13.07 -5.12
C GLU A 61 8.57 -12.83 -3.70
N ILE A 62 9.12 -11.84 -2.99
CA ILE A 62 8.83 -11.57 -1.58
C ILE A 62 8.03 -10.28 -1.40
N ALA A 63 8.23 -9.29 -2.27
CA ALA A 63 7.59 -7.98 -2.21
C ALA A 63 7.24 -7.47 -3.61
N CYS A 64 6.25 -6.58 -3.70
CA CYS A 64 5.91 -5.85 -4.91
C CYS A 64 6.36 -4.39 -4.78
N GLU A 65 6.87 -3.83 -5.88
CA GLU A 65 7.10 -2.40 -5.97
C GLU A 65 5.82 -1.72 -6.44
N CYS A 66 5.37 -0.72 -5.70
CA CYS A 66 4.14 -0.01 -6.00
C CYS A 66 4.40 1.50 -6.06
N THR A 67 3.63 2.20 -6.88
CA THR A 67 3.59 3.66 -6.90
C THR A 67 2.32 4.15 -6.22
N VAL A 68 2.45 5.14 -5.34
CA VAL A 68 1.33 5.86 -4.72
C VAL A 68 0.70 6.78 -5.76
N LEU A 69 -0.55 6.56 -6.11
CA LEU A 69 -1.30 7.41 -7.03
C LEU A 69 -1.97 8.59 -6.31
N GLY A 70 -2.32 8.43 -5.03
CA GLY A 70 -2.86 9.50 -4.21
C GLY A 70 -3.59 9.02 -2.97
N LEU A 71 -4.04 9.99 -2.16
CA LEU A 71 -4.92 9.74 -1.02
C LEU A 71 -6.36 9.54 -1.49
N ILE A 72 -7.00 8.51 -0.96
CA ILE A 72 -8.43 8.28 -1.06
C ILE A 72 -9.03 9.01 0.14
N ASN A 73 -9.47 10.25 -0.08
CA ASN A 73 -10.34 10.96 0.84
C ASN A 73 -11.77 10.51 0.52
N ASP A 74 -12.44 9.89 1.49
CA ASP A 74 -13.89 9.65 1.44
C ASP A 74 -14.65 10.97 1.63
#